data_AF-A0A6M1NDE8-F1
#
_entry.id   AF-A0A6M1NDE8-F1
#
_cell.length_a   1.000
_cell.length_b   1.000
_cell.length_c   1.000
_cell.angle_alpha   90.00
_cell.angle_beta   90.00
_cell.angle_gamma   90.00
#
_symmetry.space_group_name_H-M   'P 1'
#
loop_
_entity.id
_entity.type
_entity.pdbx_description
1 polymer ?
#
loop_
_entity_poly.entity_id
_entity_poly.type
_entity_poly.pdbx_seq_one_letter_code
_entity_poly.pdbx_strand_id
1 'polypeptide(L)'
;MMNSKPYWYTLLSHFEENRYFTNGLTLPFILGSRSIIEPYLPIQSVEEFFKEVEDLGLYLNLLKCGGIGENVFRIGDVEDIKTYGNKGIFIIPDFIFENCSSAYEIVKQLCDENMPHLRKNEFSKNAGHWGNYSQVELEELNEVRNLVN
;
A
#
# COMPACT_ATOMS: atom_id res chain seq x y z
N MET A 1 26.30 -6.31 -0.18
CA MET A 1 24.98 -6.95 0.05
C MET A 1 24.04 -6.33 -0.96
N MET A 2 23.47 -7.12 -1.87
CA MET A 2 22.45 -6.60 -2.79
C MET A 2 21.25 -6.21 -1.93
N ASN A 3 21.03 -4.90 -1.76
CA ASN A 3 19.82 -4.36 -1.14
C ASN A 3 18.65 -4.67 -2.08
N SER A 4 18.10 -5.88 -2.02
CA SER A 4 16.82 -6.19 -2.65
C SER A 4 15.78 -5.29 -1.99
N LYS A 5 15.12 -4.46 -2.79
CA LYS A 5 14.00 -3.64 -2.31
C LYS A 5 12.88 -4.56 -1.80
N PRO A 6 12.10 -4.17 -0.77
CA PRO A 6 10.98 -4.97 -0.30
C PRO A 6 9.96 -5.25 -1.41
N TYR A 7 9.23 -6.37 -1.31
CA TYR A 7 8.22 -6.76 -2.31
C TYR A 7 7.20 -5.64 -2.58
N TRP A 8 6.76 -4.93 -1.55
CA TRP A 8 5.76 -3.86 -1.65
C TRP A 8 6.29 -2.66 -2.43
N TYR A 9 7.60 -2.39 -2.37
CA TYR A 9 8.20 -1.31 -3.16
C TYR A 9 8.15 -1.69 -4.63
N THR A 10 8.60 -2.90 -4.97
CA THR A 10 8.58 -3.42 -6.34
C THR A 10 7.15 -3.46 -6.88
N LEU A 11 6.18 -3.88 -6.06
CA LEU A 11 4.75 -3.85 -6.38
C LEU A 11 4.28 -2.45 -6.76
N LEU A 12 4.48 -1.47 -5.87
CA LEU A 12 3.97 -0.11 -6.09
C LEU A 12 4.63 0.55 -7.30
N SER A 13 5.95 0.40 -7.46
CA SER A 13 6.66 0.92 -8.64
C SER A 13 6.20 0.26 -9.92
N HIS A 14 6.08 -1.07 -9.96
CA HIS A 14 5.65 -1.80 -11.15
C HIS A 14 4.23 -1.42 -11.58
N PHE A 15 3.29 -1.35 -10.63
CA PHE A 15 1.91 -0.98 -10.91
C PHE A 15 1.79 0.47 -11.39
N GLU A 16 2.62 1.38 -10.87
CA GLU A 16 2.67 2.77 -11.32
C GLU A 16 3.27 2.89 -12.73
N GLU A 17 4.40 2.25 -12.98
CA GLU A 17 5.10 2.26 -14.28
C GLU A 17 4.24 1.68 -15.41
N ASN A 18 3.47 0.62 -15.11
CA ASN A 18 2.57 -0.03 -16.07
C ASN A 18 1.15 0.55 -16.06
N ARG A 19 0.87 1.56 -15.23
CA ARG A 19 -0.43 2.24 -15.12
C ARG A 19 -1.59 1.30 -14.76
N TYR A 20 -1.34 0.28 -13.95
CA TYR A 20 -2.37 -0.64 -13.43
C TYR A 20 -3.28 0.02 -12.40
N PHE A 21 -2.84 1.12 -11.78
CA PHE A 21 -3.70 2.01 -11.01
C PHE A 21 -3.55 3.47 -11.46
N THR A 22 -4.53 4.29 -11.09
CA THR A 22 -4.43 5.76 -11.22
C THR A 22 -3.97 6.45 -9.94
N ASN A 23 -4.49 6.01 -8.77
CA ASN A 23 -4.28 6.72 -7.50
C ASN A 23 -3.39 5.97 -6.50
N GLY A 24 -3.33 4.65 -6.60
CA GLY A 24 -2.58 3.79 -5.69
C GLY A 24 -3.29 2.46 -5.43
N LEU A 25 -2.71 1.66 -4.53
CA LEU A 25 -3.25 0.38 -4.08
C LEU A 25 -3.74 0.48 -2.63
N THR A 26 -4.79 -0.28 -2.28
CA THR A 26 -5.26 -0.33 -0.89
C THR A 26 -4.26 -1.09 -0.01
N LEU A 27 -4.26 -0.82 1.29
CA LEU A 27 -3.37 -1.51 2.23
C LEU A 27 -3.58 -3.04 2.24
N PRO A 28 -4.82 -3.58 2.23
CA PRO A 28 -5.03 -5.03 2.14
C PRO A 28 -4.48 -5.64 0.85
N PHE A 29 -4.55 -4.90 -0.27
CA PHE A 29 -3.98 -5.35 -1.53
C PHE A 29 -2.46 -5.46 -1.44
N ILE A 30 -1.82 -4.41 -0.92
CA ILE A 30 -0.37 -4.37 -0.74
C ILE A 30 0.09 -5.53 0.15
N LEU A 31 -0.45 -5.65 1.37
CA LEU A 31 -0.02 -6.68 2.32
C LEU A 31 -0.36 -8.10 1.85
N GLY A 32 -1.57 -8.29 1.30
CA GLY A 32 -2.01 -9.57 0.77
C GLY A 32 -1.18 -10.07 -0.40
N SER A 33 -0.60 -9.15 -1.20
CA SER A 33 0.13 -9.51 -2.42
C SER A 33 1.36 -10.35 -2.14
N ARG A 34 1.88 -10.27 -0.91
CA ARG A 34 2.97 -11.12 -0.43
C ARG A 34 2.64 -12.60 -0.53
N SER A 35 1.38 -12.99 -0.37
CA SER A 35 0.93 -14.38 -0.54
C SER A 35 1.12 -14.93 -1.96
N ILE A 36 1.30 -14.03 -2.94
CA ILE A 36 1.58 -14.37 -4.35
C ILE A 36 3.07 -14.15 -4.67
N ILE A 37 3.65 -13.01 -4.26
CA ILE A 37 5.01 -12.58 -4.62
C ILE A 37 6.08 -13.34 -3.82
N GLU A 38 5.86 -13.54 -2.52
CA GLU A 38 6.76 -14.23 -1.59
C GLU A 38 5.98 -15.30 -0.79
N PRO A 39 5.43 -16.34 -1.43
CA PRO A 39 4.42 -17.23 -0.83
C PRO A 39 4.90 -18.05 0.37
N TYR A 40 6.21 -18.10 0.60
CA TYR A 40 6.82 -18.80 1.73
C TYR A 40 7.01 -17.92 2.97
N LEU A 41 6.73 -16.62 2.86
CA LEU A 41 6.82 -15.66 3.96
C LEU A 41 5.41 -15.31 4.46
N PRO A 42 5.25 -15.07 5.77
CA PRO A 42 3.96 -14.65 6.31
C PRO A 42 3.59 -13.26 5.79
N ILE A 43 2.28 -13.02 5.63
CA ILE A 43 1.75 -11.68 5.36
C ILE A 43 2.26 -10.71 6.43
N GLN A 44 2.80 -9.60 5.97
CA GLN A 44 3.35 -8.55 6.82
C GLN A 44 2.22 -7.87 7.61
N SER A 45 2.48 -7.50 8.87
CA SER A 45 1.54 -6.68 9.62
C SER A 45 1.52 -5.23 9.13
N VAL A 46 0.47 -4.49 9.47
CA VAL A 46 0.38 -3.06 9.14
C VAL A 46 1.53 -2.28 9.76
N GLU A 47 1.87 -2.60 11.01
CA GLU A 47 2.95 -1.98 11.75
C GLU A 47 4.33 -2.31 11.16
N GLU A 48 4.56 -3.56 10.76
CA GLU A 48 5.80 -3.97 10.08
C GLU A 48 5.99 -3.22 8.76
N PHE A 49 4.93 -3.09 7.97
CA PHE A 49 4.97 -2.37 6.69
C PHE A 49 5.38 -0.91 6.88
N PHE A 50 4.69 -0.17 7.76
CA PHE A 50 5.00 1.23 7.98
C PHE A 50 6.35 1.44 8.67
N LYS A 51 6.78 0.50 9.52
CA LYS A 51 8.13 0.52 10.06
C LYS A 51 9.19 0.38 8.96
N GLU A 52 9.01 -0.52 8.00
CA GLU A 52 9.95 -0.64 6.87
C GLU A 52 9.98 0.61 6.00
N VAL A 53 8.84 1.25 5.76
CA VAL A 53 8.77 2.53 5.03
C VAL A 53 9.62 3.60 5.74
N GLU A 54 9.47 3.71 7.07
CA GLU A 54 10.25 4.63 7.91
C GLU A 54 11.75 4.30 7.88
N ASP A 55 12.11 3.03 8.08
CA ASP A 55 13.49 2.56 8.11
C ASP A 55 14.22 2.79 6.76
N LEU A 56 13.48 2.78 5.64
CA LEU A 56 13.98 3.09 4.30
C LEU A 56 14.01 4.60 3.99
N GLY A 57 13.49 5.45 4.87
CA GLY A 57 13.40 6.90 4.64
C GLY A 57 12.50 7.27 3.46
N LEU A 58 11.49 6.43 3.17
CA LEU A 58 10.54 6.65 2.09
C LEU A 58 9.28 7.35 2.60
N TYR A 59 8.59 7.99 1.67
CA TYR A 59 7.29 8.59 1.92
C TYR A 59 6.22 7.89 1.10
N LEU A 60 5.01 7.83 1.63
CA LEU A 60 3.84 7.30 0.93
C LEU A 60 2.81 8.42 0.75
N ASN A 61 2.34 8.59 -0.48
CA ASN A 61 1.11 9.33 -0.72
C ASN A 61 -0.07 8.52 -0.22
N LEU A 62 -0.91 9.13 0.60
CA LEU A 62 -2.13 8.56 1.15
C LEU A 62 -3.32 9.38 0.68
N LEU A 63 -4.16 8.75 -0.16
CA LEU A 63 -5.30 9.38 -0.82
C LEU A 63 -6.58 8.59 -0.52
N LYS A 64 -7.72 9.28 -0.53
CA LYS A 64 -9.03 8.60 -0.53
C LYS A 64 -9.49 8.42 -1.96
N CYS A 65 -9.49 7.19 -2.46
CA CYS A 65 -9.98 6.89 -3.80
C CYS A 65 -11.51 6.90 -3.82
N GLY A 66 -12.11 7.98 -4.32
CA GLY A 66 -13.58 8.15 -4.37
C GLY A 66 -14.33 7.05 -5.13
N GLY A 67 -13.70 6.42 -6.14
CA GLY A 67 -14.33 5.36 -6.93
C GLY A 67 -14.57 4.05 -6.16
N ILE A 68 -13.68 3.71 -5.22
CA ILE A 68 -13.81 2.51 -4.38
C ILE A 68 -14.15 2.83 -2.91
N GLY A 69 -14.09 4.10 -2.53
CA GLY A 69 -14.34 4.57 -1.16
C GLY A 69 -13.28 4.16 -0.15
N GLU A 70 -12.05 3.86 -0.60
CA GLU A 70 -10.96 3.34 0.24
C GLU A 70 -9.71 4.21 0.24
N ASN A 71 -8.91 4.06 1.29
CA ASN A 71 -7.59 4.67 1.38
C ASN A 71 -6.61 3.88 0.48
N VAL A 72 -5.88 4.59 -0.38
CA VAL A 72 -4.90 4.02 -1.31
C VAL A 72 -3.53 4.67 -1.15
N PHE A 73 -2.51 3.90 -1.49
CA PHE A 73 -1.11 4.25 -1.32
C PHE A 73 -0.35 4.15 -2.64
N ARG A 74 0.53 5.12 -2.86
CA ARG A 74 1.61 5.06 -3.86
C ARG A 74 2.89 5.62 -3.24
N ILE A 75 4.03 5.36 -3.87
CA ILE A 75 5.30 5.93 -3.40
C ILE A 75 5.25 7.45 -3.58
N GLY A 76 5.69 8.19 -2.56
CA GLY A 76 5.79 9.65 -2.59
C GLY A 76 7.11 10.11 -3.18
N ASP A 77 7.06 11.25 -3.88
CA ASP A 77 8.24 11.92 -4.39
C ASP A 77 8.52 13.26 -3.68
N VAL A 78 9.66 13.87 -4.00
CA VAL A 78 10.10 15.12 -3.39
C VAL A 78 9.20 16.30 -3.78
N GLU A 79 8.58 16.28 -4.95
CA GLU A 79 7.70 17.36 -5.41
C GLU A 79 6.35 17.30 -4.70
N ASP A 80 5.84 16.11 -4.41
CA ASP A 80 4.65 15.89 -3.58
C ASP A 80 4.87 16.46 -2.16
N ILE A 81 6.02 16.19 -1.54
CA ILE A 81 6.36 16.73 -0.21
C ILE A 81 6.40 18.26 -0.23
N LYS A 82 7.01 18.87 -1.25
CA LYS A 82 7.06 20.33 -1.37
C LYS A 82 5.67 20.94 -1.53
N THR A 83 4.77 20.23 -2.19
CA THR A 83 3.42 20.74 -2.52
C THR A 83 2.46 20.59 -1.34
N TYR A 84 2.46 19.43 -0.70
CA TYR A 84 1.45 19.08 0.32
C TYR A 84 2.01 19.02 1.75
N GLY A 85 3.34 19.06 1.90
CA GLY A 85 4.00 18.74 3.16
C GLY A 85 3.94 17.24 3.48
N ASN A 86 4.35 16.88 4.68
CA ASN A 86 4.29 15.49 5.15
C ASN A 86 4.00 15.43 6.66
N LYS A 87 3.50 14.27 7.09
CA LYS A 87 3.27 13.93 8.49
C LYS A 87 3.93 12.60 8.80
N GLY A 88 5.16 12.67 9.28
CA GLY A 88 6.04 11.48 9.34
C GLY A 88 6.27 10.95 7.93
N ILE A 89 5.99 9.66 7.72
CA ILE A 89 6.13 8.97 6.43
C ILE A 89 4.98 9.25 5.44
N PHE A 90 3.94 9.99 5.83
CA PHE A 90 2.76 10.20 4.99
C PHE A 90 2.76 11.57 4.31
N ILE A 91 2.41 11.59 3.02
CA ILE A 91 2.01 12.78 2.28
C ILE A 91 0.50 12.67 2.07
N ILE A 92 -0.28 13.64 2.56
CA ILE A 92 -1.74 13.54 2.60
C ILE A 92 -2.35 14.77 1.93
N PRO A 93 -2.59 14.72 0.61
CA PRO A 93 -3.18 15.85 -0.12
C PRO A 93 -4.60 16.23 0.33
N ASP A 94 -5.40 15.26 0.80
CA ASP A 94 -6.86 15.40 0.89
C ASP A 94 -7.42 15.71 2.31
N PHE A 95 -6.63 16.20 3.26
CA PHE A 95 -7.04 16.49 4.66
C PHE A 95 -7.78 15.34 5.41
N ILE A 96 -7.82 14.13 4.85
CA ILE A 96 -8.57 12.98 5.38
C ILE A 96 -8.13 12.48 6.77
N PHE A 97 -6.97 12.95 7.25
CA PHE A 97 -6.44 12.69 8.59
C PHE A 97 -6.05 13.98 9.32
N GLU A 98 -6.78 15.08 9.07
CA GLU A 98 -6.54 16.39 9.73
C GLU A 98 -6.60 16.30 11.26
N ASN A 99 -7.46 15.42 11.79
CA ASN A 99 -7.67 15.23 13.22
C ASN A 99 -6.61 14.34 13.90
N CYS A 100 -5.82 13.59 13.14
CA CYS A 100 -4.69 12.88 13.70
C CYS A 100 -3.61 13.89 14.07
N SER A 101 -2.89 13.72 15.17
CA SER A 101 -1.78 14.60 15.57
C SER A 101 -0.42 14.07 15.10
N SER A 102 -0.33 12.77 14.79
CA SER A 102 0.92 12.08 14.49
C SER A 102 0.76 10.97 13.44
N ALA A 103 1.88 10.53 12.85
CA ALA A 103 1.90 9.36 11.96
C ALA A 103 1.44 8.08 12.68
N TYR A 104 1.76 7.94 13.97
CA TYR A 104 1.31 6.82 14.79
C TYR A 104 -0.22 6.71 14.85
N GLU A 105 -0.92 7.83 15.04
CA GLU A 105 -2.40 7.84 15.05
C GLU A 105 -2.99 7.46 13.70
N ILE A 106 -2.36 7.90 12.60
CA ILE A 106 -2.76 7.49 11.24
C ILE A 106 -2.58 5.98 11.07
N VAL A 107 -1.42 5.43 11.43
CA VAL A 107 -1.15 3.98 11.35
C VAL A 107 -2.15 3.20 12.17
N LYS A 108 -2.47 3.66 13.39
CA LYS A 108 -3.48 3.02 14.25
C LYS A 108 -4.85 2.99 13.57
N GLN A 109 -5.30 4.12 13.02
CA GLN A 109 -6.58 4.18 12.31
C GLN A 109 -6.59 3.26 11.08
N LEU A 110 -5.52 3.26 10.29
CA LEU A 110 -5.37 2.35 9.15
C LEU A 110 -5.39 0.87 9.58
N CYS A 111 -4.77 0.54 10.71
CA CYS A 111 -4.84 -0.80 11.28
C CYS A 111 -6.29 -1.17 11.63
N ASP A 112 -6.99 -0.32 12.38
CA ASP A 112 -8.39 -0.55 12.76
C ASP A 112 -9.33 -0.71 11.54
N GLU A 113 -9.14 0.09 10.50
CA GLU A 113 -9.92 0.05 9.25
C GLU A 113 -9.67 -1.22 8.41
N ASN A 114 -8.42 -1.68 8.33
CA ASN A 114 -8.02 -2.72 7.37
C ASN A 114 -7.94 -4.13 7.98
N MET A 115 -7.75 -4.25 9.30
CA MET A 115 -7.63 -5.55 9.97
C MET A 115 -8.83 -6.49 9.78
N PRO A 116 -10.09 -6.04 9.71
CA PRO A 116 -11.22 -6.92 9.40
C PRO A 116 -11.07 -7.68 8.07
N HIS A 117 -10.52 -7.01 7.05
CA HIS A 117 -10.31 -7.59 5.72
C HIS A 117 -9.10 -8.52 5.69
N LEU A 118 -7.98 -8.08 6.27
CA LEU A 118 -6.76 -8.88 6.39
C LEU A 118 -7.02 -10.23 7.10
N ARG A 119 -7.80 -10.23 8.19
CA ARG A 119 -8.15 -11.46 8.94
C ARG A 119 -9.01 -12.44 8.16
N LYS A 120 -9.75 -11.97 7.16
CA LYS A 120 -10.61 -12.80 6.28
C LYS A 120 -9.92 -13.21 4.99
N ASN A 121 -8.68 -12.78 4.77
CA ASN A 121 -7.97 -12.89 3.48
C ASN A 121 -8.73 -12.20 2.33
N GLU A 122 -9.37 -11.07 2.62
CA GLU A 122 -10.00 -10.20 1.64
C GLU A 122 -8.99 -9.10 1.23
N PHE A 123 -8.27 -9.31 0.14
CA PHE A 123 -7.15 -8.46 -0.25
C PHE A 123 -7.46 -7.52 -1.42
N SER A 124 -8.51 -7.77 -2.19
CA SER A 124 -8.92 -6.86 -3.26
C SER A 124 -10.38 -6.43 -3.10
N LYS A 125 -10.67 -5.22 -3.58
CA LYS A 125 -12.01 -4.66 -3.63
C LYS A 125 -12.47 -4.53 -5.08
N ASN A 126 -13.23 -5.51 -5.53
CA ASN A 126 -13.74 -5.59 -6.90
C ASN A 126 -15.23 -5.24 -6.93
N ALA A 127 -15.62 -4.28 -7.79
CA ALA A 127 -17.00 -3.80 -7.91
C ALA A 127 -17.64 -3.41 -6.55
N GLY A 128 -16.86 -2.80 -5.65
CA GLY A 128 -17.32 -2.38 -4.33
C GLY A 128 -17.31 -3.46 -3.26
N HIS A 129 -16.97 -4.70 -3.61
CA HIS A 129 -16.95 -5.84 -2.70
C HIS A 129 -15.54 -6.30 -2.39
N TRP A 130 -15.22 -6.43 -1.10
CA TRP A 130 -13.99 -7.02 -0.63
C TRP A 130 -14.01 -8.54 -0.84
N GLY A 131 -12.89 -9.08 -1.33
CA GLY A 131 -12.74 -10.49 -1.67
C GLY A 131 -11.31 -10.82 -2.08
N ASN A 132 -11.15 -11.86 -2.88
CA ASN A 132 -9.85 -12.27 -3.40
C ASN A 132 -9.51 -11.49 -4.70
N TYR A 133 -8.27 -11.63 -5.16
CA TYR A 133 -7.80 -11.11 -6.43
C TYR A 133 -8.63 -11.65 -7.59
N SER A 134 -8.95 -10.78 -8.53
CA SER A 134 -9.43 -11.13 -9.85
C SER A 134 -8.32 -11.80 -10.66
N GLN A 135 -8.69 -12.44 -11.77
CA GLN A 135 -7.72 -13.08 -12.66
C GLN A 135 -6.69 -12.09 -13.22
N VAL A 136 -7.13 -10.86 -13.53
CA VAL A 136 -6.25 -9.79 -14.03
C VAL A 136 -5.23 -9.40 -12.95
N GLU A 137 -5.68 -9.15 -11.73
CA GLU A 137 -4.79 -8.82 -10.61
C GLU A 137 -3.80 -9.95 -10.32
N LEU A 138 -4.20 -11.22 -10.46
CA LEU A 138 -3.29 -12.35 -10.32
C LEU A 138 -2.20 -12.37 -11.41
N GLU A 139 -2.52 -12.01 -12.65
CA GLU A 139 -1.55 -11.91 -13.74
C GLU A 139 -0.54 -10.79 -13.44
N GLU A 140 -1.02 -9.61 -13.07
CA GLU A 140 -0.20 -8.45 -12.68
C GLU A 140 0.72 -8.76 -11.48
N LEU A 141 0.20 -9.45 -10.46
CA LEU A 141 1.00 -9.87 -9.30
C LEU A 141 2.08 -10.91 -9.65
N ASN A 142 1.81 -11.79 -10.63
CA ASN A 142 2.82 -12.74 -11.09
C ASN A 142 3.94 -12.06 -11.90
N GLU A 143 3.68 -10.94 -12.57
CA GLU A 143 4.73 -10.11 -13.16
C GLU A 143 5.69 -9.61 -12.08
N VAL A 144 5.14 -9.05 -11.00
CA VAL A 144 5.93 -8.56 -9.85
C VAL A 144 6.72 -9.71 -9.20
N ARG A 145 6.11 -10.89 -9.06
CA ARG A 145 6.79 -12.08 -8.54
C ARG A 145 8.07 -12.42 -9.31
N ASN A 146 8.05 -12.29 -10.64
CA ASN A 146 9.21 -12.56 -11.50
C ASN A 146 10.30 -11.47 -11.42
N LEU A 147 9.99 -10.30 -10.85
CA LEU A 147 10.96 -9.21 -10.63
C LEU A 147 11.64 -9.30 -9.25
N VAL A 148 10.97 -9.94 -8.28
CA VAL A 148 11.48 -10.11 -6.91
C VAL A 148 12.32 -11.39 -6.76
N ASN A 149 12.01 -12.45 -7.52
CA ASN A 149 12.70 -13.74 -7.50
C ASN A 149 13.70 -13.89 -8.65
#